data_AF-A0A447RH87-F1
#
_entry.id   AF-A0A447RH87-F1
#
_cell.length_a   1.000
_cell.length_b   1.000
_cell.length_c   1.000
_cell.angle_alpha   90.00
_cell.angle_beta   90.00
_cell.angle_gamma   90.00
#
_symmetry.space_group_name_H-M   'P 1'
#
loop_
_entity.id
_entity.type
_entity.pdbx_description
1 polymer ?
#
loop_
_entity_poly.entity_id
_entity_poly.type
_entity_poly.pdbx_seq_one_letter_code
_entity_poly.pdbx_strand_id
1 'polypeptide(L)' 'MLATREQAELLQVAPNSLLLRVQSISYAQNRAIVDFSEIYQNTSKYNVKHITRR' A
#
# COMPACT_ATOMS: atom_id res chain seq x y z
N MET A 1 5.45 7.94 1.65
CA MET A 1 4.96 9.04 0.79
C MET A 1 4.09 9.95 1.62
N LEU A 2 4.03 11.26 1.37
CA LEU A 2 3.09 12.14 2.06
C LEU A 2 1.71 12.04 1.42
N ALA A 3 0.65 12.00 2.23
CA ALA A 3 -0.73 11.94 1.76
C ALA A 3 -1.08 13.18 0.93
N THR A 4 -1.66 12.98 -0.26
CA THR A 4 -2.39 14.04 -0.96
C THR A 4 -3.62 14.45 -0.16
N ARG A 5 -4.25 15.57 -0.51
CA ARG A 5 -5.50 16.01 0.14
C ARG A 5 -6.60 14.94 0.05
N GLU A 6 -6.83 14.40 -1.14
CA GLU A 6 -7.84 13.36 -1.40
C GLU A 6 -7.55 12.08 -0.60
N GLN A 7 -6.28 11.65 -0.55
CA GLN A 7 -5.88 10.49 0.24
C GLN A 7 -6.07 10.74 1.74
N ALA A 8 -5.77 11.96 2.22
CA ALA A 8 -5.93 12.32 3.62
C ALA A 8 -7.40 12.29 4.04
N GLU A 9 -8.29 12.79 3.18
CA GLU A 9 -9.75 12.75 3.39
C GLU A 9 -10.28 11.30 3.38
N LEU A 10 -9.93 10.50 2.37
CA LEU A 10 -10.39 9.12 2.24
C LEU A 10 -9.89 8.20 3.37
N LEU A 11 -8.62 8.35 3.76
CA LEU A 11 -7.99 7.53 4.80
C LEU A 11 -8.18 8.08 6.21
N GLN A 12 -8.87 9.23 6.34
CA GLN A 12 -9.11 9.94 7.60
C GLN A 12 -7.82 10.18 8.39
N VAL A 13 -6.83 10.76 7.71
CA VAL A 13 -5.55 11.18 8.30
C VAL A 13 -5.35 12.68 8.13
N ALA A 14 -4.42 13.27 8.88
CA ALA A 14 -4.08 14.67 8.68
C ALA A 14 -3.45 14.87 7.28
N PRO A 15 -3.66 16.02 6.61
CA PRO A 15 -2.94 16.37 5.39
C PRO A 15 -1.43 16.21 5.57
N ASN A 16 -0.73 15.76 4.52
CA ASN A 16 0.71 15.46 4.55
C ASN A 16 1.13 14.38 5.56
N SER A 17 0.20 13.58 6.11
CA SER A 17 0.58 12.41 6.93
C SER A 17 1.42 11.43 6.13
N LEU A 18 2.34 10.74 6.81
CA LEU A 18 3.13 9.68 6.20
C LEU A 18 2.26 8.46 5.90
N LEU A 19 2.21 8.09 4.62
CA LEU A 19 1.57 6.87 4.12
C LEU A 19 2.61 5.86 3.64
N LEU A 20 2.28 4.58 3.84
CA LEU A 20 2.94 3.48 3.18
C LEU A 20 2.26 3.22 1.84
N ARG A 21 3.04 3.21 0.77
CA ARG A 21 2.58 2.85 -0.58
C ARG A 21 3.05 1.44 -0.88
N VAL A 22 2.12 0.53 -1.11
CA VAL A 22 2.39 -0.86 -1.50
C VAL A 22 1.98 -1.03 -2.95
N GLN A 23 2.94 -1.37 -3.80
CA GLN A 23 2.71 -1.72 -5.20
C GLN A 23 2.84 -3.23 -5.35
N SER A 24 1.83 -3.86 -5.93
CA SER A 24 1.76 -5.31 -6.07
C SER A 24 1.45 -5.70 -7.50
N ILE A 25 2.14 -6.73 -7.98
CA ILE A 25 1.85 -7.42 -9.24
C ILE A 25 1.57 -8.86 -8.87
N SER A 26 0.36 -9.33 -9.17
CA SER A 26 -0.03 -10.72 -8.90
C SER A 26 0.05 -11.53 -10.18
N TYR A 27 0.60 -12.74 -10.07
CA TYR A 27 0.78 -13.66 -11.18
C TYR A 27 -0.02 -14.94 -10.96
N ALA A 28 -0.68 -15.43 -12.01
CA ALA A 28 -1.21 -16.78 -12.04
C ALA A 28 -0.07 -17.82 -12.12
N GLN A 29 -0.39 -19.10 -11.90
CA GLN A 29 0.59 -20.19 -11.94
C GLN A 29 1.33 -20.30 -13.28
N ASN A 30 0.66 -19.96 -14.39
CA ASN A 30 1.26 -19.91 -15.73
C ASN A 30 2.10 -18.63 -15.99
N ARG A 31 2.38 -17.85 -14.94
CA ARG A 31 3.12 -16.57 -14.97
C ARG A 31 2.41 -15.44 -15.71
N ALA A 32 1.14 -15.61 -16.08
CA ALA A 32 0.34 -14.50 -16.59
C ALA A 32 0.07 -13.50 -15.45
N ILE A 33 0.18 -12.20 -15.75
CA ILE A 33 -0.23 -11.15 -14.82
C ILE A 33 -1.76 -11.20 -14.69
N VAL A 34 -2.27 -11.21 -13.46
CA VAL A 34 -3.72 -11.21 -13.18
C VAL A 34 -4.19 -9.96 -12.45
N ASP A 35 -3.30 -9.24 -11.78
CA ASP A 35 -3.64 -8.01 -11.08
C ASP A 35 -2.44 -7.08 -10.99
N PHE A 36 -2.73 -5.79 -11.12
CA PHE A 36 -1.82 -4.70 -10.79
C PHE A 36 -2.55 -3.79 -9.80
N SER A 37 -2.02 -3.71 -8.58
CA SER A 37 -2.65 -2.96 -7.51
C SER A 37 -1.67 -2.03 -6.81
N GLU A 38 -2.21 -0.88 -6.42
CA GLU A 38 -1.52 0.12 -5.63
C GLU A 38 -2.37 0.48 -4.43
N ILE A 39 -1.81 0.30 -3.23
CA ILE A 39 -2.51 0.47 -1.97
C ILE A 39 -1.77 1.51 -1.13
N TYR A 40 -2.53 2.47 -0.60
CA TYR A 40 -2.04 3.48 0.32
C TYR A 40 -2.56 3.19 1.73
N GLN A 41 -1.65 3.06 2.69
CA GLN A 41 -1.97 2.70 4.08
C GLN A 41 -1.52 3.79 5.04
N ASN A 42 -2.39 4.07 6.03
CA ASN A 42 -2.07 4.91 7.17
C ASN A 42 -1.06 4.21 8.08
N THR A 43 0.15 4.77 8.18
CA THR A 43 1.25 4.21 8.97
C THR A 43 1.02 4.25 10.48
N SER A 44 0.12 5.11 10.97
CA SER A 44 -0.26 5.14 12.39
C SER A 44 -1.17 3.99 12.80
N LYS A 45 -1.78 3.28 11.84
CA LYS A 45 -2.73 2.18 12.09
C LYS A 45 -2.19 0.82 11.67
N TYR A 46 -1.39 0.76 10.62
CA TYR A 46 -0.95 -0.49 10.01
C TYR A 46 0.57 -0.61 9.99
N ASN A 47 1.04 -1.78 10.41
CA ASN A 47 2.43 -2.20 10.28
C ASN A 47 2.53 -3.33 9.26
N VAL A 48 3.61 -3.34 8.49
CA VAL A 48 3.91 -4.42 7.54
C VAL A 48 5.09 -5.23 8.07
N LYS A 49 4.92 -6.55 8.14
CA LYS A 49 5.97 -7.49 8.49
C LYS A 49 6.18 -8.45 7.33
N HIS A 50 7.38 -8.45 6.75
CA HIS A 50 7.80 -9.44 5.78
C HIS A 50 8.73 -10.45 6.46
N ILE A 51 8.48 -11.75 6.26
CA ILE A 51 9.31 -12.83 6.81
C ILE A 51 9.91 -13.60 5.65
N THR A 52 11.23 -13.61 5.56
CA THR A 52 11.95 -14.44 4.59
C THR A 52 12.44 -15.71 5.29
N ARG A 53 12.10 -16.87 4.74
CA ARG A 53 12.66 -18.17 5.15
C ARG A 53 13.61 -18.64 4.07
N ARG A 54 14.77 -19.13 4.48
CA ARG A 54 15.79 -19.73 3.60
C ARG A 54 15.52 -21.22 3.45
#